data_AF-A0A7X0RXX7-F1
#
_entry.id   AF-A0A7X0RXX7-F1
#
_cell.length_a   1.000
_cell.length_b   1.000
_cell.length_c   1.000
_cell.angle_alpha   90.00
_cell.angle_beta   90.00
_cell.angle_gamma   90.00
#
_symmetry.space_group_name_H-M   'P 1'
#
loop_
_entity.id
_entity.type
_entity.pdbx_description
1 polymer ?
#
loop_
_entity_poly.entity_id
_entity_poly.type
_entity_poly.pdbx_seq_one_letter_code
_entity_poly.pdbx_strand_id
1 'polypeptide(L)'
;MPDPFKKLASTLESRFSRIATQAVSGLPAELGVITNAGLKLDSFKHEIPDYLVSEQLQTGLRVGDRVLAIPVNAGNYAVVVCRVVSRGG
;
A
#
# COMPACT_ATOMS: atom_id res chain seq x y z
N MET A 1 33.02 -18.97 -9.76
CA MET A 1 32.21 -18.68 -10.96
C MET A 1 30.90 -18.10 -10.47
N PRO A 2 30.64 -16.78 -10.61
CA PRO A 2 29.46 -16.18 -10.02
C PRO A 2 28.22 -16.49 -10.87
N ASP A 3 27.30 -17.33 -10.36
CA ASP A 3 25.87 -17.04 -10.32
C ASP A 3 25.27 -16.18 -11.45
N PRO A 4 25.28 -16.55 -12.75
CA PRO A 4 24.68 -15.70 -13.79
C PRO A 4 23.20 -15.38 -13.50
N PHE A 5 22.47 -16.33 -12.91
CA PHE A 5 21.09 -16.14 -12.47
C PHE A 5 20.95 -15.19 -11.28
N LYS A 6 21.96 -15.15 -10.40
CA LYS A 6 21.98 -14.27 -9.22
C LYS A 6 22.08 -12.80 -9.62
N LYS A 7 22.85 -12.51 -10.68
CA LYS A 7 22.98 -11.15 -11.23
C LYS A 7 21.69 -10.68 -11.91
N LEU A 8 20.98 -11.58 -12.59
CA LEU A 8 19.67 -11.28 -13.16
C LEU A 8 18.65 -11.01 -12.05
N ALA A 9 18.58 -11.89 -11.04
CA ALA A 9 17.69 -11.75 -9.90
C ALA A 9 17.93 -10.42 -9.16
N SER A 10 19.19 -10.09 -8.84
CA SER A 10 19.52 -8.84 -8.16
C SER A 10 19.21 -7.60 -9.01
N THR A 11 19.37 -7.69 -10.34
CA THR A 11 19.03 -6.58 -11.25
C THR A 11 17.52 -6.40 -11.38
N LEU A 12 16.78 -7.50 -11.43
CA LEU A 12 15.32 -7.50 -11.49
C LEU A 12 14.71 -6.98 -10.18
N GLU A 13 15.23 -7.43 -9.04
CA GLU A 13 14.87 -6.94 -7.71
C GLU A 13 15.21 -5.44 -7.54
N SER A 14 16.37 -5.00 -8.03
CA SER A 14 16.74 -3.57 -8.04
C SER A 14 15.83 -2.73 -8.94
N ARG A 15 15.37 -3.27 -10.07
CA ARG A 15 14.44 -2.58 -10.98
C ARG A 15 13.02 -2.58 -10.41
N PHE A 16 12.56 -3.68 -9.83
CA PHE A 16 11.25 -3.74 -9.20
C PHE A 16 11.17 -2.87 -7.95
N SER A 17 12.18 -2.89 -7.09
CA SER A 17 12.24 -1.97 -5.96
C SER A 17 12.26 -0.52 -6.42
N ARG A 18 12.98 -0.18 -7.51
CA ARG A 18 12.97 1.18 -8.09
C ARG A 18 11.62 1.56 -8.72
N ILE A 19 10.98 0.68 -9.48
CA ILE A 19 9.66 0.92 -10.09
C ILE A 19 8.59 1.02 -9.00
N ALA A 20 8.62 0.14 -8.00
CA ALA A 20 7.75 0.22 -6.83
C ALA A 20 7.99 1.52 -6.07
N THR A 21 9.25 1.89 -5.83
CA THR A 21 9.61 3.16 -5.19
C THR A 21 9.17 4.35 -6.02
N GLN A 22 9.17 4.28 -7.36
CA GLN A 22 8.67 5.34 -8.25
C GLN A 22 7.14 5.39 -8.36
N ALA A 23 6.46 4.25 -8.31
CA ALA A 23 5.00 4.19 -8.25
C ALA A 23 4.48 4.69 -6.88
N VAL A 24 5.30 4.52 -5.84
CA VAL A 24 5.10 5.00 -4.46
C VAL A 24 5.83 6.35 -4.22
N SER A 25 6.54 6.90 -5.21
CA SER A 25 7.51 7.98 -4.92
C SER A 25 6.79 9.26 -4.53
N GLY A 26 6.98 9.65 -3.28
CA GLY A 26 6.64 10.97 -2.76
C GLY A 26 5.89 10.95 -1.44
N LEU A 27 5.26 9.83 -1.06
CA LEU A 27 4.45 9.76 0.14
C LEU A 27 4.82 8.52 0.98
N PRO A 28 5.21 8.68 2.26
CA PRO A 28 5.36 7.56 3.17
C PRO A 28 4.01 6.83 3.29
N ALA A 29 4.03 5.53 3.55
CA ALA A 29 2.78 4.81 3.83
C ALA A 29 2.01 5.55 4.94
N GLU A 30 0.78 5.93 4.66
CA GLU A 30 -0.03 6.75 5.55
C GLU A 30 -1.09 5.91 6.24
N LEU A 31 -1.44 6.33 7.46
CA LEU A 31 -2.57 5.76 8.15
C LEU A 31 -3.86 6.32 7.57
N GLY A 32 -4.86 5.44 7.50
CA GLY A 32 -6.19 5.79 7.07
C GLY A 32 -7.25 4.96 7.76
N VAL A 33 -8.50 5.31 7.48
CA VAL A 33 -9.68 4.60 7.95
C VAL A 33 -10.51 4.20 6.74
N ILE A 34 -10.98 2.95 6.74
CA ILE A 34 -11.97 2.53 5.75
C ILE A 34 -13.30 3.14 6.14
N THR A 35 -13.86 3.97 5.26
CA THR A 35 -15.20 4.55 5.42
C THR A 35 -16.21 3.75 4.58
N ASN A 36 -17.49 4.12 4.66
CA ASN A 36 -18.51 3.53 3.80
C ASN A 36 -18.41 4.02 2.34
N ALA A 37 -17.71 5.12 2.09
CA ALA A 37 -17.58 5.74 0.77
C ALA A 37 -16.22 5.44 0.11
N GLY A 38 -15.21 5.01 0.87
CA GLY A 38 -13.88 4.72 0.34
C GLY A 38 -12.82 4.61 1.43
N LEU A 39 -11.57 4.85 1.06
CA LEU A 39 -10.45 4.94 1.97
C LEU A 39 -10.13 6.41 2.25
N LYS A 40 -10.16 6.80 3.53
CA LYS A 40 -9.74 8.12 3.96
C LYS A 40 -8.34 8.06 4.58
N LEU A 41 -7.36 8.67 3.93
CA LEU A 41 -6.01 8.84 4.50
C LEU A 41 -5.98 10.06 5.42
N ASP A 42 -5.19 10.00 6.49
CA ASP A 42 -5.13 11.06 7.50
C ASP A 42 -4.61 12.39 6.92
N SER A 43 -3.70 12.37 5.94
CA SER A 43 -3.19 13.59 5.28
C SER A 43 -4.02 14.05 4.09
N PHE A 44 -5.01 13.26 3.64
CA PHE A 44 -5.83 13.57 2.47
C PHE A 44 -7.18 14.13 2.88
N LYS A 45 -7.53 15.29 2.30
CA LYS A 45 -8.82 15.94 2.57
C LYS A 45 -10.01 15.21 1.93
N HIS A 46 -9.77 14.56 0.79
CA HIS A 46 -10.77 13.82 0.04
C HIS A 46 -10.58 12.32 0.24
N GLU A 47 -11.68 11.60 0.31
CA GLU A 47 -11.67 10.14 0.39
C GLU A 47 -11.37 9.56 -1.00
N ILE A 48 -10.63 8.47 -1.03
CA ILE A 48 -10.30 7.73 -2.26
C ILE A 48 -11.35 6.63 -2.40
N PRO A 49 -12.32 6.76 -3.32
CA PRO A 49 -13.42 5.80 -3.43
C PRO A 49 -12.93 4.44 -3.91
N ASP A 50 -12.05 4.41 -4.91
CA ASP A 50 -11.46 3.20 -5.47
C ASP A 50 -10.06 2.96 -4.88
N TYR A 51 -10.00 2.06 -3.91
CA TYR A 51 -8.74 1.59 -3.32
C TYR A 51 -8.55 0.10 -3.57
N LEU A 52 -7.29 -0.30 -3.74
CA LEU A 52 -6.91 -1.67 -3.99
C LEU A 52 -6.58 -2.36 -2.67
N VAL A 53 -7.03 -3.60 -2.52
CA VAL A 53 -6.75 -4.44 -1.35
C VAL A 53 -6.23 -5.78 -1.85
N SER A 54 -5.17 -6.29 -1.24
CA SER A 54 -4.74 -7.68 -1.49
C SER A 54 -5.85 -8.66 -1.12
N GLU A 55 -6.05 -9.70 -1.92
CA GLU A 55 -7.04 -10.77 -1.70
C GLU A 55 -6.97 -11.36 -0.27
N GLN A 56 -5.76 -11.47 0.27
CA GLN A 56 -5.54 -11.98 1.63
C GLN A 56 -6.08 -11.07 2.74
N LEU A 57 -6.27 -9.78 2.46
CA LEU A 57 -6.76 -8.76 3.39
C LEU A 57 -8.25 -8.47 3.22
N GLN A 58 -8.82 -8.73 2.04
CA GLN A 58 -10.22 -8.43 1.73
C GLN A 58 -11.21 -9.07 2.72
N THR A 59 -10.93 -10.29 3.18
CA THR A 59 -11.83 -11.04 4.07
C THR A 59 -11.90 -10.49 5.51
N GLY A 60 -10.97 -9.62 5.90
CA GLY A 60 -10.83 -9.14 7.29
C GLY A 60 -11.14 -7.67 7.51
N LEU A 61 -11.36 -6.89 6.46
CA LEU A 61 -11.50 -5.43 6.54
C LEU A 61 -12.96 -5.01 6.70
N ARG A 62 -13.21 -4.09 7.63
CA ARG A 62 -14.52 -3.51 7.90
C ARG A 62 -14.48 -1.98 7.86
N VAL A 63 -15.63 -1.37 7.63
CA VAL A 63 -15.79 0.07 7.80
C VAL A 63 -15.45 0.43 9.26
N GLY A 64 -14.58 1.43 9.43
CA GLY A 64 -14.02 1.86 10.71
C GLY A 64 -12.64 1.26 11.02
N ASP A 65 -12.17 0.27 10.26
CA ASP A 65 -10.84 -0.30 10.48
C ASP A 65 -9.73 0.71 10.15
N ARG A 66 -8.76 0.81 11.05
CA ARG A 66 -7.52 1.53 10.83
C ARG A 66 -6.61 0.72 9.93
N VAL A 67 -6.12 1.31 8.86
CA VAL A 67 -5.28 0.64 7.87
C VAL A 67 -4.07 1.48 7.53
N LEU A 68 -2.99 0.81 7.16
CA LEU A 68 -1.84 1.43 6.53
C LEU A 68 -2.01 1.29 5.01
N ALA A 69 -1.99 2.41 4.31
CA ALA A 69 -2.20 2.46 2.88
C ALA A 69 -1.17 3.34 2.20
N ILE A 70 -0.88 2.99 0.95
CA ILE A 70 0.10 3.68 0.14
C ILE A 70 -0.65 4.36 -1.01
N PRO A 71 -0.67 5.69 -1.07
CA PRO A 71 -1.20 6.39 -2.23
C PRO A 71 -0.30 6.11 -3.44
N VAL A 72 -0.93 5.76 -4.55
CA VAL A 72 -0.29 5.51 -5.85
C VAL A 72 -0.92 6.44 -6.88
N ASN A 73 -0.23 6.67 -8.01
CA ASN A 73 -0.70 7.58 -9.06
C ASN A 73 -1.02 9.01 -8.55
N ALA A 74 -0.07 9.60 -7.80
CA ALA A 74 -0.19 10.94 -7.20
C ALA A 74 -1.40 11.12 -6.25
N GLY A 75 -1.86 10.04 -5.61
CA GLY A 75 -2.96 10.07 -4.64
C GLY A 75 -4.36 9.88 -5.24
N ASN A 76 -4.45 9.56 -6.54
CA ASN A 76 -5.72 9.18 -7.15
C ASN A 76 -6.19 7.78 -6.74
N TYR A 77 -5.24 6.88 -6.46
CA TYR A 77 -5.52 5.54 -5.99
C TYR A 77 -4.74 5.28 -4.72
N ALA A 78 -5.18 4.32 -3.92
CA ALA A 78 -4.44 3.86 -2.76
C ALA A 78 -4.46 2.34 -2.69
N VAL A 79 -3.36 1.76 -2.23
CA VAL A 79 -3.26 0.33 -1.97
C VAL A 79 -3.22 0.13 -0.46
N VAL A 80 -4.19 -0.59 0.08
CA VAL A 80 -4.21 -0.99 1.49
C VAL A 80 -3.25 -2.16 1.68
N VAL A 81 -2.21 -1.93 2.48
CA VAL A 81 -1.13 -2.90 2.72
C VAL A 81 -1.43 -3.77 3.92
N CYS A 82 -1.97 -3.20 4.99
CA CYS A 82 -2.33 -3.95 6.19
C CYS A 82 -3.37 -3.22 7.03
N ARG A 83 -4.08 -4.00 7.86
CA ARG A 83 -4.90 -3.47 8.94
C ARG A 83 -4.02 -3.25 10.17
N VAL A 84 -4.12 -2.07 10.78
CA VAL A 84 -3.49 -1.78 12.06
C VAL A 84 -4.31 -2.45 13.16
N VAL A 85 -3.68 -3.37 13.87
CA VAL A 85 -4.23 -4.00 15.06
C VAL A 85 -3.53 -3.43 16.29
N SER A 86 -4.31 -3.05 17.31
CA SER A 86 -3.73 -2.59 18.56
C SER A 86 -3.01 -3.75 19.25
N ARG A 87 -1.84 -3.47 19.85
CA ARG A 87 -1.10 -4.42 20.68
C ARG A 87 -1.76 -4.50 22.05
N GLY A 88 -2.96 -5.09 22.12
CA GLY A 88 -3.73 -5.21 23.36
C GLY A 88 -5.08 -5.87 23.11
N GLY A 89 -5.10 -7.20 23.22
CA GLY A 89 -6.25 -8.08 23.06
C GLY A 89 -5.77 -9.52 22.96
#